data_AF-A0A948RGV0-F1
#
_entry.id   AF-A0A948RGV0-F1
#
_cell.length_a   1.000
_cell.length_b   1.000
_cell.length_c   1.000
_cell.angle_alpha   90.00
_cell.angle_beta   90.00
_cell.angle_gamma   90.00
#
_symmetry.space_group_name_H-M   'P 1'
#
loop_
_entity.id
_entity.type
_entity.pdbx_description
1 polymer ?
#
loop_
_entity_poly.entity_id
_entity_poly.type
_entity_poly.pdbx_seq_one_letter_code
_entity_poly.pdbx_strand_id
1 'polypeptide(L)'
;LRADGPFGRGSLQQFIDYNPNYHYFTFTPADRQRLRPAALFDLLVNNADRKGSHFLIQKRTRRLYLIDHGLCFHEEDKLQTVLWDFAGEPIAEDLLSALAAFRSTLSTPSLPAALEPYLSPNEIAALASRTERLLANPIFPHPPEDRRAFPYPPL
;
A
#
# COMPACT_ATOMS: atom_id res chain seq x y z
N LEU A 1 -23.04 -8.89 -7.84
CA LEU A 1 -22.12 -8.57 -8.96
C LEU A 1 -22.89 -8.74 -10.27
N ARG A 2 -22.89 -7.74 -11.15
CA ARG A 2 -23.50 -7.85 -12.50
C ARG A 2 -22.48 -8.47 -13.45
N ALA A 3 -22.89 -9.51 -14.17
CA ALA A 3 -22.03 -10.23 -15.12
C ALA A 3 -22.14 -9.68 -16.57
N ASP A 4 -23.10 -8.81 -16.80
CA ASP A 4 -23.58 -8.29 -18.08
C ASP A 4 -23.28 -6.78 -18.25
N GLY A 5 -22.31 -6.25 -17.50
CA GLY A 5 -21.86 -4.87 -17.66
C GLY A 5 -21.22 -4.66 -19.04
N PRO A 6 -21.45 -3.50 -19.70
CA PRO A 6 -20.96 -3.24 -21.06
C PRO A 6 -19.42 -3.24 -21.19
N PHE A 7 -18.70 -3.17 -20.06
CA PHE A 7 -17.24 -3.13 -19.98
C PHE A 7 -16.64 -4.30 -19.18
N GLY A 8 -17.43 -5.36 -18.90
CA GLY A 8 -16.96 -6.53 -18.15
C GLY A 8 -16.83 -6.32 -16.65
N ARG A 9 -15.96 -7.11 -16.01
CA ARG A 9 -15.74 -7.08 -14.55
C ARG A 9 -14.99 -5.81 -14.14
N GLY A 10 -15.38 -5.22 -13.00
CA GLY A 10 -14.74 -4.04 -12.44
C GLY A 10 -14.89 -3.97 -10.92
N SER A 11 -14.44 -2.87 -10.33
CA SER A 11 -14.56 -2.59 -8.89
C SER A 11 -15.54 -1.43 -8.64
N LEU A 12 -16.21 -1.47 -7.48
CA LEU A 12 -17.00 -0.36 -6.97
C LEU A 12 -16.39 0.07 -5.64
N GLN A 13 -16.11 1.35 -5.49
CA GLN A 13 -15.55 1.91 -4.26
C GLN A 13 -16.54 2.87 -3.61
N GLN A 14 -16.65 2.78 -2.29
CA GLN A 14 -17.45 3.73 -1.51
C GLN A 14 -16.88 5.15 -1.64
N PHE A 15 -17.75 6.13 -1.90
CA PHE A 15 -17.36 7.54 -1.83
C PHE A 15 -17.12 7.97 -0.38
N ILE A 16 -15.97 8.60 -0.14
CA ILE A 16 -15.59 9.13 1.17
C ILE A 16 -15.70 10.66 1.11
N ASP A 17 -16.40 11.28 2.05
CA ASP A 17 -16.41 12.74 2.18
C ASP A 17 -15.15 13.21 2.95
N TYR A 18 -14.28 13.92 2.23
CA TYR A 18 -13.00 14.43 2.71
C TYR A 18 -12.76 15.87 2.22
N ASN A 19 -11.75 16.53 2.77
CA ASN A 19 -11.29 17.83 2.27
C ASN A 19 -10.17 17.60 1.25
N PRO A 20 -10.35 17.89 -0.06
CA PRO A 20 -9.32 17.65 -1.07
C PRO A 20 -8.06 18.51 -0.88
N ASN A 21 -8.16 19.63 -0.17
CA ASN A 21 -7.01 20.47 0.17
C ASN A 21 -6.23 19.97 1.40
N TYR A 22 -6.74 18.93 2.09
CA TYR A 22 -6.06 18.29 3.22
C TYR A 22 -5.51 16.93 2.78
N HIS A 23 -4.25 16.92 2.35
CA HIS A 23 -3.55 15.81 1.72
C HIS A 23 -2.13 15.72 2.29
N TYR A 24 -1.33 14.74 1.85
CA TYR A 24 0.00 14.44 2.41
C TYR A 24 0.87 15.67 2.71
N PHE A 25 1.00 16.59 1.75
CA PHE A 25 1.82 17.80 1.88
C PHE A 25 1.25 18.83 2.86
N THR A 26 -0.08 18.88 3.04
CA THR A 26 -0.77 19.82 3.95
C THR A 26 -1.17 19.19 5.30
N PHE A 27 -0.92 17.89 5.49
CA PHE A 27 -1.15 17.22 6.77
C PHE A 27 -0.34 17.86 7.90
N THR A 28 -0.95 17.88 9.09
CA THR A 28 -0.22 18.17 10.33
C THR A 28 0.87 17.11 10.56
N PRO A 29 1.93 17.42 11.34
CA PRO A 29 2.92 16.41 11.72
C PRO A 29 2.26 15.18 12.34
N ALA A 30 1.29 15.36 13.24
CA ALA A 30 0.57 14.25 13.86
C ALA A 30 -0.18 13.37 12.84
N ASP A 31 -0.83 13.96 11.83
CA ASP A 31 -1.49 13.17 10.79
C ASP A 31 -0.50 12.48 9.84
N ARG A 32 0.65 13.08 9.56
CA ARG A 32 1.73 12.39 8.81
C ARG A 32 2.19 11.14 9.54
N GLN A 33 2.37 11.19 10.87
CA GLN A 33 2.80 10.02 11.65
C GLN A 33 1.83 8.83 11.57
N ARG A 34 0.55 9.06 11.24
CA ARG A 34 -0.47 8.02 11.05
C ARG A 34 -0.29 7.23 9.75
N LEU A 35 0.64 7.63 8.87
CA LEU A 35 0.87 7.00 7.57
C LEU A 35 1.87 5.85 7.60
N ARG A 36 2.50 5.52 8.73
CA ARG A 36 3.39 4.35 8.84
C ARG A 36 2.76 3.02 8.41
N PRO A 37 1.51 2.69 8.80
CA PRO A 37 0.85 1.50 8.30
C PRO A 37 0.68 1.52 6.76
N ALA A 38 0.47 2.72 6.18
CA ALA A 38 0.36 2.88 4.73
C ALA A 38 1.71 2.69 4.03
N ALA A 39 2.80 3.20 4.61
CA ALA A 39 4.15 3.00 4.09
C ALA A 39 4.52 1.51 4.07
N LEU A 40 4.23 0.78 5.16
CA LEU A 40 4.44 -0.66 5.21
C LEU A 40 3.57 -1.38 4.18
N PHE A 41 2.28 -1.01 4.08
CA PHE A 41 1.38 -1.61 3.10
C PHE A 41 1.87 -1.38 1.67
N ASP A 42 2.33 -0.18 1.31
CA ASP A 42 2.85 0.13 -0.02
C ASP A 42 4.12 -0.64 -0.37
N LEU A 43 4.98 -0.91 0.61
CA LEU A 43 6.12 -1.82 0.44
C LEU A 43 5.64 -3.25 0.17
N LEU A 44 4.62 -3.70 0.92
CA LEU A 44 4.04 -5.03 0.75
C LEU A 44 3.29 -5.21 -0.56
N VAL A 45 2.61 -4.18 -1.08
CA VAL A 45 1.85 -4.27 -2.32
C VAL A 45 2.57 -3.67 -3.52
N ASN A 46 3.75 -3.08 -3.33
CA ASN A 46 4.58 -2.50 -4.39
C ASN A 46 3.79 -1.48 -5.23
N ASN A 47 3.15 -0.51 -4.56
CA ASN A 47 2.35 0.52 -5.21
C ASN A 47 3.22 1.42 -6.09
N ALA A 48 3.01 1.39 -7.40
CA ALA A 48 3.81 2.10 -8.37
C ALA A 48 3.38 3.56 -8.62
N ASP A 49 2.40 4.09 -7.89
CA ASP A 49 1.95 5.48 -8.04
C ASP A 49 1.30 6.06 -6.76
N ARG A 50 1.93 5.90 -5.58
CA ARG A 50 1.39 6.47 -4.33
C ARG A 50 1.61 7.99 -4.26
N LYS A 51 0.58 8.76 -4.62
CA LYS A 51 0.56 10.23 -4.55
C LYS A 51 0.06 10.77 -3.22
N GLY A 52 0.34 12.05 -2.98
CA GLY A 52 -0.08 12.77 -1.79
C GLY A 52 -1.60 12.90 -1.63
N SER A 53 -2.36 12.87 -2.72
CA SER A 53 -3.83 12.92 -2.72
C SER A 53 -4.48 11.56 -2.41
N HIS A 54 -3.71 10.46 -2.36
CA HIS A 54 -4.26 9.12 -2.16
C HIS A 54 -4.54 8.77 -0.68
N PHE A 55 -4.35 9.73 0.22
CA PHE A 55 -4.63 9.62 1.64
C PHE A 55 -5.84 10.49 2.01
N LEU A 56 -6.95 9.86 2.38
CA LEU A 56 -8.18 10.57 2.73
C LEU A 56 -8.38 10.54 4.23
N ILE A 57 -8.48 11.69 4.88
CA ILE A 57 -8.95 11.77 6.26
C ILE A 57 -10.40 12.23 6.23
N GLN A 58 -11.32 11.32 6.58
CA GLN A 58 -12.75 11.60 6.55
C GLN A 58 -13.11 12.75 7.50
N LYS A 59 -13.94 13.70 7.04
CA LYS A 59 -14.26 14.94 7.80
C LYS A 59 -14.81 14.67 9.20
N ARG A 60 -15.76 13.74 9.34
CA ARG A 60 -16.46 13.47 10.61
C ARG A 60 -15.68 12.57 11.57
N THR A 61 -15.30 11.38 11.12
CA THR A 61 -14.68 10.38 12.00
C THR A 61 -13.18 10.54 12.12
N ARG A 62 -12.56 11.35 11.26
CA ARG A 62 -11.10 11.47 11.12
C ARG A 62 -10.41 10.15 10.79
N ARG A 63 -11.15 9.12 10.37
CA ARG A 63 -10.59 7.85 9.90
C ARG A 63 -9.76 8.09 8.63
N LEU A 64 -8.58 7.47 8.60
CA LEU A 64 -7.70 7.46 7.44
C LEU A 64 -8.15 6.36 6.47
N TYR A 65 -8.21 6.69 5.19
CA TYR A 65 -8.44 5.78 4.09
C TYR A 65 -7.31 5.91 3.07
N LEU A 66 -6.93 4.78 2.48
CA LEU A 66 -6.01 4.71 1.35
C LEU A 66 -6.82 4.37 0.10
N ILE A 67 -6.58 5.10 -0.98
CA ILE A 67 -7.22 4.86 -2.28
C ILE A 67 -6.16 4.58 -3.35
N ASP A 68 -6.63 4.28 -4.55
CA ASP A 68 -5.81 4.13 -5.76
C ASP A 68 -4.70 3.06 -5.64
N HIS A 69 -5.15 1.80 -5.60
CA HIS A 69 -4.29 0.60 -5.59
C HIS A 69 -4.30 -0.11 -6.96
N GLY A 70 -4.67 0.59 -8.03
CA GLY A 70 -4.76 -0.02 -9.37
C GLY A 70 -3.41 -0.42 -9.96
N LEU A 71 -2.32 0.17 -9.48
CA LEU A 71 -0.95 -0.08 -9.91
C LEU A 71 -0.14 -0.77 -8.79
N CYS A 72 -0.62 -1.91 -8.32
CA CYS A 72 0.00 -2.71 -7.26
C CYS A 72 0.34 -4.12 -7.73
N PHE A 73 1.02 -4.87 -6.87
CA PHE A 73 1.34 -6.30 -6.92
C PHE A 73 2.34 -6.76 -7.96
N HIS A 74 2.79 -5.89 -8.86
CA HIS A 74 3.80 -6.21 -9.86
C HIS A 74 5.00 -6.98 -9.26
N GLU A 75 5.46 -8.01 -9.99
CA GLU A 75 6.53 -8.91 -9.54
C GLU A 75 7.89 -8.20 -9.38
N GLU A 76 8.25 -7.32 -10.32
CA GLU A 76 9.40 -6.43 -10.23
C GLU A 76 9.14 -5.26 -9.27
N ASP A 77 10.18 -4.79 -8.59
CA ASP A 77 10.10 -3.63 -7.71
C ASP A 77 9.78 -2.35 -8.50
N LYS A 78 8.59 -1.79 -8.27
CA LYS A 78 8.03 -0.62 -8.96
C LYS A 78 7.54 0.49 -8.03
N LEU A 79 7.69 0.31 -6.71
CA LEU A 79 7.25 1.24 -5.68
C LEU A 79 7.66 2.67 -6.03
N GLN A 80 6.66 3.54 -6.18
CA GLN A 80 6.81 4.98 -6.27
C GLN A 80 5.89 5.61 -5.24
N THR A 81 6.44 6.32 -4.26
CA THR A 81 5.65 6.84 -3.14
C THR A 81 6.13 8.21 -2.69
N VAL A 82 5.22 9.00 -2.12
CA VAL A 82 5.57 10.22 -1.37
C VAL A 82 6.01 9.93 0.07
N LEU A 83 5.82 8.70 0.56
CA LEU A 83 6.05 8.31 1.97
C LEU A 83 7.52 8.02 2.33
N TRP A 84 8.48 8.49 1.53
CA TRP A 84 9.90 8.28 1.79
C TRP A 84 10.42 9.01 3.05
N ASP A 85 9.63 9.89 3.65
CA ASP A 85 9.95 10.56 4.93
C ASP A 85 10.20 9.55 6.07
N PHE A 86 9.68 8.32 5.97
CA PHE A 86 9.93 7.25 6.97
C PHE A 86 11.19 6.42 6.68
N ALA A 87 11.90 6.66 5.58
CA ALA A 87 13.06 5.87 5.19
C ALA A 87 14.14 5.86 6.29
N GLY A 88 14.67 4.68 6.60
CA GLY A 88 15.66 4.47 7.65
C GLY A 88 15.06 4.40 9.07
N GLU A 89 13.78 4.70 9.26
CA GLU A 89 13.12 4.51 10.55
C GLU A 89 12.83 3.02 10.83
N PRO A 90 12.88 2.57 12.10
CA PRO A 90 12.42 1.23 12.46
C PRO A 90 10.92 1.09 12.24
N ILE A 91 10.50 -0.10 11.77
CA ILE A 91 9.09 -0.45 11.68
C ILE A 91 8.59 -0.78 13.09
N ALA A 92 7.45 -0.20 13.48
CA ALA A 92 6.90 -0.39 14.81
C ALA A 92 6.49 -1.86 15.07
N GLU A 93 6.64 -2.31 16.32
CA GLU A 93 6.43 -3.72 16.72
C GLU A 93 5.01 -4.23 16.45
N ASP A 94 4.00 -3.37 16.58
CA ASP A 94 2.61 -3.69 16.26
C ASP A 94 2.41 -3.96 14.75
N LEU A 95 3.12 -3.21 13.90
CA LEU A 95 3.12 -3.44 12.45
C LEU A 95 3.90 -4.70 12.07
N LEU A 96 5.01 -4.99 12.74
CA LEU A 96 5.75 -6.25 12.55
C LEU A 96 4.91 -7.46 12.99
N SER A 97 4.19 -7.34 14.10
CA SER A 97 3.25 -8.37 14.56
C SER A 97 2.13 -8.62 13.55
N ALA A 98 1.55 -7.56 12.99
CA ALA A 98 0.55 -7.67 11.92
C ALA A 98 1.13 -8.31 10.64
N LEU A 99 2.37 -7.95 10.28
CA LEU A 99 3.08 -8.52 9.15
C LEU A 99 3.39 -10.02 9.34
N ALA A 100 3.79 -10.42 10.53
CA ALA A 100 4.01 -11.83 10.88
C ALA A 100 2.71 -12.64 10.83
N ALA A 101 1.60 -12.10 11.32
CA ALA A 101 0.28 -12.72 11.19
C ALA A 101 -0.16 -12.85 9.71
N PHE A 102 0.12 -11.82 8.90
CA PHE A 102 -0.11 -11.86 7.47
C PHE A 102 0.74 -12.95 6.78
N ARG A 103 2.04 -13.04 7.10
CA ARG A 103 2.94 -14.10 6.63
C ARG A 103 2.39 -15.50 6.92
N SER A 104 1.95 -15.74 8.15
CA SER A 104 1.34 -17.02 8.53
C SER A 104 0.09 -17.31 7.70
N THR A 105 -0.77 -16.30 7.48
CA THR A 105 -1.98 -16.43 6.66
C THR A 105 -1.64 -16.71 5.19
N LEU A 106 -0.64 -16.02 4.63
CA LEU A 106 -0.17 -16.22 3.26
C LEU A 106 0.44 -17.61 3.04
N SER A 107 0.98 -18.21 4.10
CA SER A 107 1.50 -19.58 4.07
C SER A 107 0.41 -20.64 4.15
N THR A 108 -0.82 -20.27 4.53
CA THR A 108 -1.97 -21.18 4.47
C THR A 108 -2.60 -21.16 3.08
N PRO A 109 -3.04 -22.30 2.51
CA PRO A 109 -3.57 -22.33 1.14
C PRO A 109 -4.79 -21.44 0.89
N SER A 110 -5.54 -21.05 1.93
CA SER A 110 -6.78 -20.29 1.79
C SER A 110 -6.58 -18.89 1.22
N LEU A 111 -5.50 -18.19 1.60
CA LEU A 111 -5.26 -16.82 1.13
C LEU A 111 -4.69 -16.79 -0.30
N PRO A 112 -3.63 -17.53 -0.67
CA PRO A 112 -3.19 -17.63 -2.06
C PRO A 112 -4.31 -18.05 -3.01
N ALA A 113 -5.11 -19.06 -2.66
CA ALA A 113 -6.25 -19.49 -3.47
C ALA A 113 -7.31 -18.39 -3.64
N ALA A 114 -7.50 -17.52 -2.65
CA ALA A 114 -8.39 -16.37 -2.77
C ALA A 114 -7.81 -15.23 -3.63
N LEU A 115 -6.49 -15.16 -3.79
CA LEU A 115 -5.78 -14.16 -4.60
C LEU A 115 -5.59 -14.58 -6.06
N GLU A 116 -5.43 -15.88 -6.33
CA GLU A 116 -5.22 -16.46 -7.67
C GLU A 116 -6.20 -15.98 -8.77
N PRO A 117 -7.49 -15.69 -8.48
CA PRO A 117 -8.39 -15.12 -9.49
C PRO A 117 -8.03 -13.69 -9.93
N TYR A 118 -7.14 -13.02 -9.19
CA TYR A 118 -6.81 -11.59 -9.36
C TYR A 118 -5.32 -11.34 -9.58
N LEU A 119 -4.45 -12.22 -9.08
CA LEU A 119 -3.00 -12.10 -9.14
C LEU A 119 -2.39 -13.37 -9.75
N SER A 120 -1.35 -13.18 -10.56
CA SER A 120 -0.55 -14.27 -11.09
C SER A 120 0.27 -14.97 -9.99
N PRO A 121 0.70 -16.23 -10.20
CA PRO A 121 1.56 -16.93 -9.26
C PRO A 121 2.85 -16.17 -8.92
N ASN A 122 3.44 -15.47 -9.89
CA ASN A 122 4.65 -14.68 -9.66
C ASN A 122 4.41 -13.45 -8.78
N GLU A 123 3.28 -12.76 -8.95
CA GLU A 123 2.91 -11.61 -8.11
C GLU A 123 2.68 -12.04 -6.66
N ILE A 124 2.04 -13.20 -6.45
CA ILE A 124 1.86 -13.81 -5.12
C ILE A 124 3.21 -14.20 -4.51
N ALA A 125 4.10 -14.82 -5.30
CA ALA A 125 5.45 -15.16 -4.84
C ALA A 125 6.27 -13.91 -4.49
N ALA A 126 6.15 -12.83 -5.27
CA ALA A 126 6.82 -11.56 -5.00
C ALA A 126 6.27 -10.89 -3.73
N LEU A 127 4.96 -10.98 -3.47
CA LEU A 127 4.32 -10.52 -2.23
C LEU A 127 4.86 -11.28 -1.00
N ALA A 128 4.99 -12.61 -1.11
CA ALA A 128 5.59 -13.43 -0.07
C ALA A 128 7.06 -13.07 0.16
N SER A 129 7.85 -12.92 -0.90
CA SER A 129 9.25 -12.52 -0.81
C SER A 129 9.42 -11.15 -0.13
N ARG A 130 8.62 -10.15 -0.51
CA ARG A 130 8.62 -8.82 0.13
C ARG A 130 8.26 -8.89 1.62
N THR A 131 7.31 -9.75 1.98
CA THR A 131 6.93 -10.01 3.38
C THR A 131 8.10 -10.55 4.19
N GLU A 132 8.81 -11.56 3.69
CA GLU A 132 9.99 -12.13 4.37
C GLU A 132 11.12 -11.10 4.50
N ARG A 133 11.40 -10.32 3.44
CA ARG A 133 12.45 -9.28 3.47
C ARG A 133 12.21 -8.23 4.55
N LEU A 134 10.97 -7.77 4.70
CA LEU A 134 10.60 -6.76 5.69
C LEU A 134 10.65 -7.29 7.12
N LEU A 135 10.34 -8.57 7.34
CA LEU A 135 10.51 -9.21 8.64
C LEU A 135 11.98 -9.45 8.99
N ALA A 136 12.81 -9.79 8.01
CA ALA A 136 14.24 -10.03 8.21
C ALA A 136 15.02 -8.74 8.48
N ASN A 137 14.60 -7.62 7.88
CA ASN A 137 15.18 -6.30 8.10
C ASN A 137 14.07 -5.28 8.43
N PRO A 138 13.70 -5.11 9.71
CA PRO A 138 12.54 -4.35 10.16
C PRO A 138 12.77 -2.83 10.15
N ILE A 139 13.29 -2.31 9.04
CA ILE A 139 13.57 -0.89 8.81
C ILE A 139 12.91 -0.51 7.48
N PHE A 140 12.28 0.67 7.42
CA PHE A 140 11.79 1.21 6.16
C PHE A 140 12.96 1.44 5.20
N PRO A 141 12.96 0.87 3.98
CA PRO A 141 14.10 0.99 3.09
C PRO A 141 14.28 2.43 2.59
N HIS A 142 15.50 2.76 2.21
CA HIS A 142 15.78 4.01 1.49
C HIS A 142 15.25 3.96 0.05
N PRO A 143 14.95 5.13 -0.56
CA PRO A 143 14.55 5.21 -1.95
C PRO A 143 15.58 4.53 -2.86
N PRO A 144 15.14 3.79 -3.90
CA PRO A 144 16.07 3.21 -4.87
C PRO A 144 16.79 4.30 -5.66
N GLU A 145 18.06 4.05 -6.01
CA GLU A 145 18.88 4.96 -6.83
C GLU A 145 18.83 4.63 -8.33
N ASP A 146 18.45 3.40 -8.68
CA ASP A 146 18.48 2.85 -10.04
C ASP A 146 17.15 2.99 -10.80
N ARG A 147 16.09 3.43 -10.12
CA ARG A 147 14.75 3.64 -10.70
C ARG A 147 14.05 4.82 -10.05
N ARG A 148 12.97 5.28 -10.69
CA ARG A 148 12.12 6.35 -10.15
C ARG A 148 11.51 5.90 -8.82
N ALA A 149 11.73 6.70 -7.77
CA ALA A 149 11.19 6.47 -6.44
C ALA A 149 9.93 7.30 -6.14
N PHE A 150 9.73 8.43 -6.82
CA PHE A 150 8.61 9.34 -6.56
C PHE A 150 7.58 9.28 -7.70
N PRO A 151 6.28 9.30 -7.39
CA PRO A 151 5.22 9.32 -8.41
C PRO A 151 5.24 10.65 -9.17
N TYR A 152 4.61 10.69 -10.34
CA TYR A 152 4.46 11.93 -11.12
C TYR A 152 3.05 12.09 -11.70
N PRO A 153 2.39 13.24 -11.47
CA PRO A 153 2.77 14.28 -10.51
C PRO A 153 2.76 13.76 -9.06
N PRO A 154 3.40 14.46 -8.11
CA PRO A 154 3.46 14.00 -6.72
C PRO A 154 2.14 14.16 -5.95
N LEU A 155 1.23 15.01 -6.44
CA LEU A 155 -0.12 15.22 -5.90
C LEU A 155 -1.15 14.53 -6.79
#